data_AF-A0A7S2PQP7-F1
#
_entry.id   AF-A0A7S2PQP7-F1
#
_cell.length_a   1.000
_cell.length_b   1.000
_cell.length_c   1.000
_cell.angle_alpha   90.00
_cell.angle_beta   90.00
_cell.angle_gamma   90.00
#
_symmetry.space_group_name_H-M   'P 1'
#
loop_
_entity.id
_entity.type
_entity.pdbx_description
1 polymer ?
#
loop_
_entity_poly.entity_id
_entity_poly.type
_entity_poly.pdbx_seq_one_letter_code
_entity_poly.pdbx_strand_id
1 'polypeptide(L)'
;RLHLPFTLKKILVEEWEVISQCGMLYDLPSKVSVRDALNSYLESKLVPMREKKEMDNSNTSSGKGEGDKVEVDNDNDAQQPSIADREKEWVNMVEGIALLFDQALPIHLLFEEERAQYGSLRRQILAQRRIAAYNDQLEAMKVDGVNGSEA
;
A
#
# COMPACT_ATOMS: atom_id res chain seq x y z
N ARG A 1 3.32 -18.94 -13.80
CA ARG A 1 4.65 -19.05 -13.13
C ARG A 1 5.21 -17.64 -12.99
N LEU A 2 5.49 -17.18 -11.78
CA LEU A 2 6.09 -15.86 -11.56
C LEU A 2 7.59 -15.92 -11.90
N HIS A 3 8.04 -15.01 -12.76
CA HIS A 3 9.46 -14.93 -13.13
C HIS A 3 10.18 -14.00 -12.16
N LEU A 4 11.10 -14.55 -11.38
CA LEU A 4 11.93 -13.77 -10.45
C LEU A 4 13.28 -13.41 -11.10
N PRO A 5 13.63 -12.12 -11.22
CA PRO A 5 14.94 -11.66 -11.67
C PRO A 5 16.09 -12.31 -10.89
N PHE A 6 17.22 -12.57 -11.56
CA PHE A 6 18.39 -13.22 -10.95
C PHE A 6 18.92 -12.46 -9.73
N THR A 7 18.96 -11.13 -9.80
CA THR A 7 19.41 -10.28 -8.68
C THR A 7 18.57 -10.49 -7.42
N LEU A 8 17.25 -10.66 -7.56
CA LEU A 8 16.37 -10.91 -6.41
C LEU A 8 16.55 -12.34 -5.87
N LYS A 9 16.77 -13.33 -6.73
CA LYS A 9 17.12 -14.69 -6.27
C LYS A 9 18.39 -14.69 -5.44
N LYS A 10 19.41 -13.95 -5.89
CA LYS A 10 20.68 -13.86 -5.19
C LYS A 10 20.49 -13.27 -3.78
N ILE A 11 19.77 -12.14 -3.68
CA ILE A 11 19.46 -11.52 -2.38
C ILE A 11 18.72 -12.51 -1.47
N LEU A 12 17.70 -13.21 -1.96
CA LEU A 12 16.97 -14.19 -1.14
C LEU A 12 17.85 -15.33 -0.61
N VAL A 13 18.84 -15.77 -1.38
CA VAL A 13 19.80 -16.80 -0.93
C VAL A 13 20.72 -16.23 0.15
N GLU A 14 21.23 -15.01 -0.04
CA GLU A 14 22.08 -14.32 0.94
C GLU A 14 21.33 -14.10 2.27
N GLU A 15 20.08 -13.64 2.20
CA GLU A 15 19.21 -13.45 3.38
C GLU A 15 19.02 -14.76 4.16
N TRP A 16 18.77 -15.86 3.44
CA TRP A 16 18.65 -17.17 4.06
C TRP A 16 19.93 -17.62 4.76
N GLU A 17 21.11 -17.38 4.17
CA GLU A 17 22.39 -17.70 4.80
C GLU A 17 22.61 -16.87 6.07
N VAL A 18 22.34 -15.57 6.01
CA VAL A 18 22.49 -14.66 7.16
C VAL A 18 21.59 -15.07 8.33
N ILE A 19 20.34 -15.42 8.07
CA ILE A 19 19.38 -15.75 9.12
C ILE A 19 19.62 -17.17 9.64
N SER A 20 19.65 -18.17 8.76
CA SER A 20 19.67 -19.59 9.16
C SER A 20 21.07 -20.14 9.47
N GLN A 21 22.14 -19.58 8.90
CA GLN A 21 23.50 -20.07 9.17
C GLN A 21 24.26 -19.19 10.17
N CYS A 22 24.10 -17.87 10.07
CA CYS A 22 24.79 -16.94 10.96
C CYS A 22 23.97 -16.56 12.21
N GLY A 23 22.67 -16.87 12.25
CA GLY A 23 21.79 -16.51 13.37
C GLY A 23 21.61 -15.01 13.54
N MET A 24 21.83 -14.24 12.48
CA MET A 24 21.74 -12.78 12.51
C MET A 24 20.32 -12.35 12.15
N LEU A 25 19.66 -11.68 13.07
CA LEU A 25 18.29 -11.18 12.91
C LEU A 25 18.29 -9.68 12.68
N TYR A 26 17.31 -9.19 11.92
CA TYR A 26 17.10 -7.77 11.68
C TYR A 26 16.57 -7.06 12.92
N ASP A 27 16.97 -5.80 13.13
CA ASP A 27 16.37 -4.98 14.17
C ASP A 27 14.92 -4.61 13.79
N LEU A 28 14.00 -4.80 14.75
CA LEU A 28 12.61 -4.39 14.62
C LEU A 28 12.28 -3.24 15.58
N PRO A 29 11.45 -2.26 15.17
CA PRO A 29 10.79 -2.17 13.86
C PRO A 29 11.74 -1.74 12.73
N SER A 30 11.47 -2.22 11.51
CA SER A 30 12.19 -1.76 10.31
C SER A 30 12.01 -0.25 10.10
N LYS A 31 13.05 0.40 9.55
CA LYS A 31 12.99 1.82 9.15
C LYS A 31 12.03 2.08 8.00
N VAL A 32 11.85 1.10 7.12
CA VAL A 32 10.92 1.15 5.99
C VAL A 32 9.97 -0.03 6.12
N SER A 33 8.67 0.27 6.21
CA SER A 33 7.66 -0.77 6.25
C SER A 33 7.31 -1.26 4.85
N VAL A 34 6.68 -2.44 4.76
CA VAL A 34 6.13 -2.95 3.50
C VAL A 34 5.10 -1.97 2.91
N ARG A 35 4.30 -1.32 3.76
CA ARG A 35 3.33 -0.31 3.33
C ARG A 35 4.04 0.88 2.68
N ASP A 36 5.14 1.36 3.25
CA ASP A 36 5.90 2.48 2.68
C ASP A 36 6.49 2.10 1.30
N ALA A 37 7.05 0.91 1.18
CA ALA A 37 7.60 0.42 -0.09
C ALA A 37 6.53 0.27 -1.18
N LEU A 38 5.35 -0.26 -0.80
CA LEU A 38 4.21 -0.41 -1.70
C LEU A 38 3.61 0.93 -2.12
N ASN A 39 3.53 1.90 -1.21
CA ASN A 39 3.07 3.26 -1.52
C ASN A 39 4.03 3.95 -2.50
N SER A 40 5.34 3.85 -2.25
CA SER A 40 6.35 4.40 -3.17
C SER A 40 6.26 3.76 -4.57
N TYR A 41 6.02 2.44 -4.63
CA TYR A 41 5.77 1.76 -5.89
C TYR A 41 4.50 2.28 -6.58
N LEU A 42 3.40 2.41 -5.85
CA LEU A 42 2.14 2.91 -6.38
C LEU A 42 2.29 4.32 -6.98
N GLU A 43 2.93 5.23 -6.24
CA GLU A 43 3.21 6.59 -6.70
C GLU A 43 4.00 6.59 -8.01
N SER A 44 5.04 5.75 -8.11
CA SER A 44 5.83 5.62 -9.33
C SER A 44 5.03 5.16 -10.56
N LYS A 45 3.91 4.44 -10.34
CA LYS A 45 3.00 3.99 -11.41
C LYS A 45 1.95 5.04 -11.77
N LEU A 46 1.50 5.83 -10.81
CA LEU A 46 0.44 6.82 -11.02
C LEU A 46 0.96 8.14 -11.61
N VAL A 47 2.19 8.57 -11.27
CA VAL A 47 2.76 9.84 -11.76
C VAL A 47 2.73 9.96 -13.29
N PRO A 48 3.23 8.98 -14.07
CA PRO A 48 3.19 9.06 -15.54
C PRO A 48 1.77 9.09 -16.12
N MET A 49 0.78 8.55 -15.40
CA MET A 49 -0.62 8.50 -15.85
C MET A 49 -1.32 9.85 -15.67
N ARG A 50 -0.96 10.60 -14.62
CA ARG A 50 -1.48 11.93 -14.35
C ARG A 50 -0.90 12.99 -15.28
N GLU A 51 0.40 12.93 -15.55
CA GLU A 51 1.07 13.82 -16.51
C GLU A 51 0.47 13.70 -17.92
N LYS A 52 0.09 12.49 -18.32
CA LYS A 52 -0.56 12.24 -19.61
C LYS A 52 -1.94 12.89 -19.71
N LYS A 53 -2.67 12.99 -18.60
CA LYS A 53 -4.00 13.62 -18.53
C LYS A 53 -3.93 15.14 -18.69
N GLU A 54 -2.83 15.77 -18.31
CA GLU A 54 -2.65 17.22 -18.39
C GLU A 54 -2.29 17.70 -19.80
N MET A 55 -1.58 16.89 -20.60
CA MET A 55 -1.24 17.24 -21.98
C MET A 55 -2.47 17.29 -22.92
N ASP A 56 -3.41 16.36 -22.79
CA ASP A 56 -4.60 16.30 -23.66
C ASP A 56 -5.61 17.42 -23.38
N ASN A 57 -5.56 18.06 -22.21
CA ASN A 57 -6.51 19.10 -21.81
C ASN A 57 -6.14 20.51 -22.29
N SER A 58 -5.00 20.69 -22.96
CA SER A 58 -4.49 22.01 -23.40
C SER A 58 -4.78 22.38 -24.85
N ASN A 59 -5.30 21.46 -25.68
CA ASN A 59 -5.51 21.69 -27.12
C ASN A 59 -6.96 21.96 -27.54
N THR A 60 -7.89 22.18 -26.61
CA THR A 60 -9.27 22.58 -26.96
C THR A 60 -9.60 23.97 -26.43
N SER A 61 -8.93 24.99 -26.99
CA SER A 61 -9.47 26.35 -27.01
C SER A 61 -9.16 27.05 -28.35
N SER A 62 -10.23 27.20 -29.13
CA SER A 62 -10.46 28.29 -30.10
C SER A 62 -9.69 28.30 -31.43
N GLY A 63 -10.04 27.35 -32.30
CA GLY A 63 -10.15 27.60 -33.75
C GLY A 63 -11.63 27.54 -34.16
N LYS A 64 -12.27 28.69 -34.40
CA LYS A 64 -13.62 28.80 -34.99
C LYS A 64 -13.53 28.53 -36.50
N GLY A 65 -14.36 27.63 -37.02
CA GLY A 65 -14.59 27.47 -38.46
C GLY A 65 -15.50 26.28 -38.79
N GLU A 66 -16.71 26.60 -39.24
CA GLU A 66 -17.79 25.71 -39.70
C GLU A 66 -17.39 24.69 -40.78
N GLY A 67 -18.08 23.54 -40.82
CA GLY A 67 -18.22 22.76 -42.06
C GLY A 67 -18.47 21.26 -41.93
N ASP A 68 -19.75 20.90 -41.99
CA ASP A 68 -20.32 19.73 -42.67
C ASP A 68 -20.26 18.31 -42.04
N LYS A 69 -21.42 17.65 -42.17
CA LYS A 69 -21.84 16.37 -41.61
C LYS A 69 -21.36 15.22 -42.49
N VAL A 70 -20.63 14.26 -41.92
CA VAL A 70 -20.68 12.86 -42.38
C VAL A 70 -20.62 11.95 -41.16
N GLU A 71 -21.76 11.31 -40.88
CA GLU A 71 -21.89 10.15 -39.99
C GLU A 71 -21.23 8.94 -40.70
N VAL A 72 -20.20 8.37 -40.09
CA VAL A 72 -19.70 7.03 -40.45
C VAL A 72 -19.70 6.20 -39.18
N ASP A 73 -20.67 5.30 -39.11
CA ASP A 73 -20.77 4.23 -38.13
C ASP A 73 -19.47 3.42 -38.12
N ASN A 74 -18.85 3.32 -36.96
CA ASN A 74 -17.75 2.38 -36.74
C ASN A 74 -17.96 1.70 -35.38
N ASP A 75 -18.85 0.71 -35.40
CA ASP A 75 -19.01 -0.30 -34.36
C ASP A 75 -17.72 -1.12 -34.24
N ASN A 76 -16.84 -0.72 -33.33
CA ASN A 76 -15.76 -1.55 -32.76
C ASN A 76 -15.17 -0.86 -31.53
N ASP A 77 -15.98 -0.59 -30.50
CA ASP A 77 -15.44 -0.12 -29.22
C ASP A 77 -15.31 -1.28 -28.23
N ALA A 78 -14.23 -2.06 -28.39
CA ALA A 78 -13.67 -2.78 -27.26
C ALA A 78 -13.16 -1.72 -26.27
N GLN A 79 -14.07 -1.24 -25.40
CA GLN A 79 -13.82 -0.14 -24.48
C GLN A 79 -12.49 -0.36 -23.75
N GLN A 80 -11.46 0.41 -24.10
CA GLN A 80 -10.24 0.38 -23.33
C GLN A 80 -10.56 0.89 -21.91
N PRO A 81 -10.05 0.22 -20.86
CA PRO A 81 -10.28 0.66 -19.50
C PRO A 81 -9.81 2.10 -19.37
N SER A 82 -10.68 2.95 -18.80
CA SER A 82 -10.37 4.36 -18.63
C SER A 82 -9.12 4.51 -17.76
N ILE A 83 -8.46 5.67 -17.83
CA ILE A 83 -7.29 5.94 -16.97
C ILE A 83 -7.68 5.72 -15.50
N ALA A 84 -8.88 6.14 -15.10
CA ALA A 84 -9.39 5.96 -13.75
C ALA A 84 -9.55 4.47 -13.36
N ASP A 85 -9.97 3.61 -14.30
CA ASP A 85 -10.06 2.17 -14.06
C ASP A 85 -8.68 1.57 -13.83
N ARG A 86 -7.68 1.97 -14.62
CA ARG A 86 -6.30 1.52 -14.44
C ARG A 86 -5.68 2.01 -13.13
N GLU A 87 -5.94 3.25 -12.72
CA GLU A 87 -5.49 3.76 -11.42
C GLU A 87 -6.08 2.92 -10.28
N LYS A 88 -7.37 2.61 -10.36
CA LYS A 88 -8.06 1.76 -9.38
C LYS A 88 -7.48 0.33 -9.35
N GLU A 89 -7.15 -0.24 -10.50
CA GLU A 89 -6.49 -1.55 -10.58
C GLU A 89 -5.14 -1.57 -9.85
N TRP A 90 -4.31 -0.55 -10.02
CA TRP A 90 -3.03 -0.44 -9.31
C TRP A 90 -3.20 -0.34 -7.79
N VAL A 91 -4.16 0.47 -7.34
CA VAL A 91 -4.50 0.60 -5.91
C VAL A 91 -4.95 -0.75 -5.35
N ASN A 92 -5.90 -1.42 -6.04
CA ASN A 92 -6.41 -2.72 -5.62
C ASN A 92 -5.32 -3.78 -5.56
N MET A 93 -4.39 -3.78 -6.52
CA MET A 93 -3.27 -4.71 -6.54
C MET A 93 -2.35 -4.49 -5.33
N VAL A 94 -2.01 -3.24 -5.02
CA VAL A 94 -1.16 -2.90 -3.87
C VAL A 94 -1.82 -3.27 -2.54
N GLU A 95 -3.11 -2.98 -2.37
CA GLU A 95 -3.87 -3.42 -1.20
C GLU A 95 -3.94 -4.94 -1.09
N GLY A 96 -4.12 -5.64 -2.22
CA GLY A 96 -4.09 -7.10 -2.27
C GLY A 96 -2.75 -7.67 -1.82
N ILE A 97 -1.63 -7.07 -2.23
CA ILE A 97 -0.29 -7.49 -1.82
C ILE A 97 -0.07 -7.22 -0.32
N ALA A 98 -0.48 -6.05 0.18
CA ALA A 98 -0.36 -5.72 1.60
C ALA A 98 -1.16 -6.70 2.48
N LEU A 99 -2.40 -6.99 2.09
CA LEU A 99 -3.26 -7.96 2.78
C LEU A 99 -2.66 -9.37 2.76
N LEU A 100 -2.16 -9.81 1.59
CA LEU A 100 -1.50 -11.10 1.45
C LEU A 100 -0.26 -11.19 2.34
N PHE A 101 0.54 -10.12 2.41
CA PHE A 101 1.72 -10.05 3.27
C PHE A 101 1.33 -10.22 4.74
N ASP A 102 0.33 -9.47 5.23
CA ASP A 102 -0.11 -9.56 6.63
C ASP A 102 -0.57 -10.97 7.03
N GLN A 103 -1.26 -11.66 6.11
CA GLN A 103 -1.74 -13.03 6.34
C GLN A 103 -0.63 -14.07 6.23
N ALA A 104 0.25 -13.93 5.23
CA ALA A 104 1.30 -14.89 4.96
C ALA A 104 2.49 -14.74 5.92
N LEU A 105 2.74 -13.55 6.47
CA LEU A 105 3.91 -13.26 7.31
C LEU A 105 4.09 -14.30 8.44
N PRO A 106 3.13 -14.52 9.35
CA PRO A 106 3.33 -15.45 10.46
C PRO A 106 3.42 -16.93 10.06
N ILE A 107 2.97 -17.30 8.85
CA ILE A 107 2.77 -18.69 8.43
C ILE A 107 3.88 -19.14 7.47
N HIS A 108 4.21 -18.31 6.50
CA HIS A 108 5.00 -18.68 5.32
C HIS A 108 6.27 -17.84 5.10
N LEU A 109 6.33 -16.61 5.63
CA LEU A 109 7.42 -15.67 5.28
C LEU A 109 8.50 -15.53 6.34
N LEU A 110 8.33 -16.14 7.52
CA LEU A 110 9.32 -16.12 8.59
C LEU A 110 10.11 -17.42 8.60
N PHE A 111 11.43 -17.30 8.71
CA PHE A 111 12.30 -18.41 9.07
C PHE A 111 12.06 -18.86 10.52
N GLU A 112 12.52 -20.05 10.88
CA GLU A 112 12.32 -20.61 12.21
C GLU A 112 12.95 -19.72 13.29
N GLU A 113 14.12 -19.16 12.98
CA GLU A 113 14.93 -18.29 13.82
C GLU A 113 14.24 -16.95 14.10
N GLU A 114 13.42 -16.44 13.18
CA GLU A 114 12.74 -15.14 13.31
C GLU A 114 11.46 -15.21 14.16
N ARG A 115 10.90 -16.42 14.37
CA ARG A 115 9.56 -16.58 15.00
C ARG A 115 9.51 -16.02 16.42
N ALA A 116 10.59 -16.18 17.19
CA ALA A 116 10.66 -15.69 18.56
C ALA A 116 10.63 -14.15 18.60
N GLN A 117 11.37 -13.50 17.71
CA GLN A 117 11.42 -12.05 17.59
C GLN A 117 10.07 -11.47 17.17
N TYR A 118 9.46 -12.03 16.13
CA TYR A 118 8.13 -11.65 15.67
C TYR A 118 7.08 -11.79 16.79
N GLY A 119 7.10 -12.92 17.50
CA GLY A 119 6.16 -13.18 18.60
C GLY A 119 6.28 -12.16 19.74
N SER A 120 7.50 -11.78 20.10
CA SER A 120 7.76 -10.76 21.13
C SER A 120 7.27 -9.38 20.69
N LEU A 121 7.60 -8.95 19.46
CA LEU A 121 7.14 -7.68 18.93
C LEU A 121 5.62 -7.62 18.84
N ARG A 122 4.97 -8.68 18.35
CA ARG A 122 3.51 -8.73 18.23
C ARG A 122 2.82 -8.58 19.58
N ARG A 123 3.33 -9.24 20.62
CA ARG A 123 2.82 -9.08 22.00
C ARG A 123 2.99 -7.65 22.50
N GLN A 124 4.16 -7.05 22.26
CA GLN A 124 4.44 -5.67 22.64
C GLN A 124 3.47 -4.68 21.98
N ILE A 125 3.25 -4.80 20.67
CA ILE A 125 2.30 -3.96 19.93
C ILE A 125 0.87 -4.09 20.49
N LEU A 126 0.43 -5.31 20.77
CA LEU A 126 -0.91 -5.54 21.34
C LEU A 126 -1.05 -4.96 22.75
N ALA A 127 -0.02 -5.08 23.58
CA ALA A 127 0.01 -4.49 24.91
C ALA A 127 -0.05 -2.96 24.84
N GLN A 128 0.73 -2.33 23.96
CA GLN A 128 0.72 -0.89 23.73
C GLN A 128 -0.66 -0.39 23.28
N ARG A 129 -1.31 -1.10 22.34
CA ARG A 129 -2.67 -0.76 21.89
C ARG A 129 -3.70 -0.86 23.01
N ARG A 130 -3.61 -1.87 23.88
CA ARG A 130 -4.49 -2.00 25.05
C ARG A 130 -4.30 -0.83 26.02
N ILE A 131 -3.06 -0.42 26.27
CA ILE A 131 -2.75 0.71 27.15
C ILE A 131 -3.28 2.02 26.55
N ALA A 132 -3.09 2.25 25.26
CA ALA A 132 -3.62 3.43 24.58
C ALA A 132 -5.15 3.52 24.70
N ALA A 133 -5.86 2.42 24.41
CA ALA A 133 -7.32 2.38 24.52
C ALA A 133 -7.82 2.63 25.96
N TYR A 134 -7.09 2.14 26.98
CA TYR A 134 -7.40 2.42 28.38
C TYR A 134 -7.24 3.91 28.71
N ASN A 135 -6.16 4.53 28.22
CA ASN A 135 -5.93 5.97 28.43
C ASN A 135 -7.02 6.81 27.76
N ASP A 136 -7.42 6.48 26.54
CA ASP A 136 -8.49 7.18 25.82
C ASP A 136 -9.83 7.10 26.58
N GLN A 137 -10.14 5.94 27.18
CA GLN A 137 -11.33 5.77 28.02
C GLN A 137 -11.26 6.60 29.30
N LEU A 138 -10.10 6.66 29.95
CA LEU A 138 -9.92 7.44 31.17
C LEU A 138 -10.09 8.94 30.91
N GLU A 139 -9.59 9.43 29.78
CA GLU A 139 -9.77 10.82 29.36
C GLU A 139 -11.24 11.12 29.03
N ALA A 140 -11.94 10.23 28.32
CA ALA A 140 -13.37 10.38 28.05
C ALA A 140 -14.21 10.48 29.35
N MET A 141 -13.91 9.66 30.36
CA MET A 141 -14.61 9.70 31.66
C MET A 141 -14.39 11.01 32.45
N LYS A 142 -13.28 11.74 32.22
CA LYS A 142 -13.03 13.03 32.89
C LYS A 142 -13.82 14.18 32.29
N VAL A 143 -14.14 14.12 30.99
CA VAL A 143 -14.83 15.20 30.27
C VAL A 143 -16.32 15.29 30.67
N ASP A 144 -16.96 14.17 31.01
CA ASP A 144 -18.37 14.13 31.41
C ASP A 144 -18.63 14.58 32.87
N GLY A 145 -17.58 14.82 33.66
CA GLY A 145 -17.67 15.21 35.07
C GLY A 145 -17.77 16.72 35.35
N VAL A 146 -17.67 17.58 34.31
CA VAL A 146 -17.55 19.05 34.48
C VAL A 146 -18.67 19.78 33.73
N ASN A 147 -19.94 19.49 34.05
CA ASN A 147 -21.09 20.28 33.55
C ASN A 147 -22.31 20.20 34.50
N GLY A 148 -22.10 20.39 35.80
CA GLY A 148 -23.20 20.21 36.77
C GLY A 148 -23.02 20.87 38.13
N SER A 149 -22.61 22.14 38.19
CA SER A 149 -22.83 22.97 39.38
C SER A 149 -22.63 24.46 39.07
N GLU A 150 -23.58 25.03 38.33
CA GLU A 150 -23.97 26.44 38.49
C GLU A 150 -25.45 26.47 38.87
N ALA A 151 -25.71 26.61 40.17
CA ALA A 151 -26.98 27.03 40.74
C ALA A 151 -26.71 27.72 42.08
#